data_AF-A0A6L3XUN7-F1
#
_entry.id   AF-A0A6L3XUN7-F1
#
_cell.length_a   1.000
_cell.length_b   1.000
_cell.length_c   1.000
_cell.angle_alpha   90.00
_cell.angle_beta   90.00
_cell.angle_gamma   90.00
#
_symmetry.space_group_name_H-M   'P 1'
#
loop_
_entity.id
_entity.type
_entity.pdbx_description
1 polymer ?
#
loop_
_entity_poly.entity_id
_entity_poly.type
_entity_poly.pdbx_seq_one_letter_code
_entity_poly.pdbx_strand_id
1 'polypeptide(L)'
;MCDQHHADRHILCSQCDMLVALPELGHGHKAACPRCGAALTTEWDAPRQRPTAYALAALFMLLLSNLFPFIYMKVGGMTSQVDLLEIPGVMFSEDYASLGTFFLLFVQIVPAFCLVVILLLGNRVRVPTFLKIKLARILFQLKSWGMAEIFLAGILVSFVKLMAYGDVGIGSSFIPWCLYCVLQLRAFQCVDRRWAWDDIAPAPTLSQTVKVGVPGIRQGLRSCSCCTAVLPADVEVCPRWET
;
A
#
# COMPACT_ATOMS: atom_id res chain seq x y z
N MET A 1 -23.53 -31.02 -17.56
CA MET A 1 -22.18 -31.53 -17.28
C MET A 1 -21.16 -30.41 -17.52
N CYS A 2 -20.97 -29.49 -16.58
CA CYS A 2 -19.89 -28.46 -16.61
C CYS A 2 -19.64 -27.88 -15.19
N ASP A 3 -19.56 -28.72 -14.15
CA ASP A 3 -19.54 -28.30 -12.73
C ASP A 3 -18.22 -28.61 -11.95
N GLN A 4 -17.04 -28.61 -12.59
CA GLN A 4 -15.83 -29.12 -11.91
C GLN A 4 -14.52 -28.32 -12.07
N HIS A 5 -14.53 -27.04 -12.45
CA HIS A 5 -13.29 -26.24 -12.55
C HIS A 5 -13.12 -25.06 -11.59
N HIS A 6 -14.03 -24.84 -10.62
CA HIS A 6 -13.92 -23.75 -9.65
C HIS A 6 -13.85 -24.26 -8.19
N ALA A 7 -13.09 -25.34 -7.97
CA ALA A 7 -12.91 -25.96 -6.67
C ALA A 7 -12.16 -25.03 -5.68
N ASP A 8 -12.88 -24.63 -4.64
CA ASP A 8 -12.38 -24.38 -3.28
C ASP A 8 -11.10 -23.54 -3.13
N ARG A 9 -11.22 -22.23 -3.29
CA ARG A 9 -10.20 -21.31 -2.75
C ARG A 9 -10.23 -21.39 -1.22
N HIS A 10 -9.22 -22.03 -0.64
CA HIS A 10 -9.06 -22.10 0.81
C HIS A 10 -8.21 -20.93 1.35
N ILE A 11 -8.62 -20.37 2.50
CA ILE A 11 -7.85 -19.39 3.26
C ILE A 11 -7.58 -19.89 4.67
N LEU A 12 -6.38 -19.61 5.18
CA LEU A 12 -6.09 -19.63 6.60
C LEU A 12 -6.38 -18.26 7.20
N CYS A 13 -7.20 -18.22 8.23
CA CYS A 13 -7.41 -17.00 9.00
C CYS A 13 -6.11 -16.57 9.69
N SER A 14 -5.68 -15.32 9.52
CA SER A 14 -4.46 -14.82 10.14
C SER A 14 -4.53 -14.71 11.68
N GLN A 15 -5.74 -14.75 12.27
CA GLN A 15 -5.95 -14.58 13.71
C GLN A 15 -6.12 -15.92 14.43
N CYS A 16 -7.00 -16.80 13.93
CA CYS A 16 -7.33 -18.05 14.61
C CYS A 16 -6.81 -19.31 13.88
N ASP A 17 -6.04 -19.13 12.81
CA ASP A 17 -5.42 -20.18 11.97
C ASP A 17 -6.43 -21.17 11.37
N MET A 18 -7.72 -20.86 11.40
CA MET A 18 -8.75 -21.77 10.88
C MET A 18 -8.72 -21.77 9.35
N LEU A 19 -8.73 -22.96 8.76
CA LEU A 19 -8.91 -23.13 7.33
C LEU A 19 -10.40 -22.95 6.97
N VAL A 20 -10.68 -22.00 6.09
CA VAL A 20 -12.03 -21.67 5.61
C VAL A 20 -12.06 -21.81 4.09
N ALA A 21 -13.09 -22.48 3.55
CA ALA A 21 -13.38 -22.44 2.12
C ALA A 21 -14.09 -21.13 1.80
N LEU A 22 -13.58 -20.38 0.83
CA LEU A 22 -14.25 -19.17 0.37
C LEU A 22 -15.38 -19.56 -0.59
N PRO A 23 -16.63 -19.16 -0.32
CA PRO A 23 -17.65 -19.14 -1.36
C PRO A 23 -17.28 -18.10 -2.42
N GLU A 24 -17.87 -18.22 -3.62
CA GLU A 24 -17.77 -17.16 -4.63
C GLU A 24 -18.33 -15.86 -4.03
N LEU A 25 -17.46 -14.87 -3.83
CA LEU A 25 -17.87 -13.58 -3.32
C LEU A 25 -18.47 -12.75 -4.44
N GLY A 26 -19.69 -12.28 -4.22
CA GLY A 26 -20.28 -11.23 -5.02
C GLY A 26 -19.45 -9.93 -4.93
N HIS A 27 -19.60 -9.10 -5.94
CA HIS A 27 -19.00 -7.77 -6.03
C HIS A 27 -19.33 -6.97 -4.76
N GLY A 28 -18.31 -6.42 -4.08
CA GLY A 28 -18.46 -5.60 -2.87
C GLY A 28 -18.67 -6.37 -1.57
N HIS A 29 -18.67 -7.70 -1.61
CA HIS A 29 -18.84 -8.53 -0.42
C HIS A 29 -17.51 -8.83 0.29
N LYS A 30 -17.59 -9.05 1.59
CA LYS A 30 -16.45 -9.38 2.45
C LYS A 30 -16.66 -10.75 3.06
N ALA A 31 -15.63 -11.59 3.02
CA ALA A 31 -15.64 -12.86 3.73
C ALA A 31 -15.14 -12.63 5.15
N ALA A 32 -15.88 -13.11 6.15
CA ALA A 32 -15.48 -13.10 7.55
C ALA A 32 -15.25 -14.53 8.03
N CYS A 33 -14.32 -14.72 8.96
CA CYS A 33 -14.09 -16.01 9.59
C CYS A 33 -15.28 -16.38 10.50
N PRO A 34 -15.87 -17.58 10.37
CA PRO A 34 -17.01 -17.99 11.20
C PRO A 34 -16.66 -18.19 12.67
N ARG A 35 -15.36 -18.32 13.02
CA ARG A 35 -14.92 -18.52 14.40
C ARG A 35 -14.58 -17.23 15.14
N CYS A 36 -13.85 -16.31 14.50
CA CYS A 36 -13.33 -15.10 15.14
C CYS A 36 -13.90 -13.79 14.57
N GLY A 37 -14.68 -13.85 13.50
CA GLY A 37 -15.23 -12.66 12.83
C GLY A 37 -14.20 -11.82 12.06
N ALA A 38 -12.92 -12.21 12.02
CA ALA A 38 -11.89 -11.47 11.29
C ALA A 38 -12.17 -11.49 9.78
N ALA A 39 -11.97 -10.35 9.12
CA ALA A 39 -12.07 -10.24 7.66
C ALA A 39 -10.97 -11.07 6.98
N LEU A 40 -11.39 -12.03 6.15
CA LEU A 40 -10.52 -12.97 5.44
C LEU A 40 -10.06 -12.39 4.09
N THR A 41 -11.02 -11.94 3.29
CA THR A 41 -10.77 -11.25 2.02
C THR A 41 -11.95 -10.35 1.70
N THR A 42 -11.71 -9.37 0.84
CA THR A 42 -12.72 -8.42 0.40
C THR A 42 -12.66 -8.35 -1.10
N GLU A 43 -13.70 -8.79 -1.78
CA GLU A 43 -13.77 -8.66 -3.24
C GLU A 43 -14.28 -7.25 -3.55
N TRP A 44 -13.36 -6.35 -3.87
CA TRP A 44 -13.69 -4.98 -4.23
C TRP A 44 -14.24 -4.92 -5.66
N ASP A 45 -15.30 -4.13 -5.90
CA ASP A 45 -15.76 -3.90 -7.27
C ASP A 45 -14.64 -3.27 -8.10
N ALA A 46 -14.34 -3.87 -9.26
CA ALA A 46 -13.28 -3.45 -10.16
C ALA A 46 -11.92 -3.30 -9.43
N PRO A 47 -11.33 -4.40 -8.93
CA PRO A 47 -10.11 -4.39 -8.09
C PRO A 47 -8.90 -3.79 -8.82
N ARG A 48 -8.98 -3.65 -10.14
CA ARG A 48 -7.97 -3.06 -11.00
C ARG A 48 -8.17 -1.55 -11.23
N GLN A 49 -9.40 -1.08 -11.41
CA GLN A 49 -9.69 0.30 -11.81
C GLN A 49 -9.66 1.28 -10.63
N ARG A 50 -10.16 0.87 -9.46
CA ARG A 50 -10.16 1.74 -8.28
C ARG A 50 -8.75 2.11 -7.80
N PRO A 51 -7.84 1.16 -7.51
CA PRO A 51 -6.50 1.52 -7.04
C PRO A 51 -5.69 2.26 -8.11
N THR A 52 -5.91 1.99 -9.40
CA THR A 52 -5.25 2.74 -10.47
C THR A 52 -5.78 4.17 -10.60
N ALA A 53 -7.09 4.39 -10.50
CA ALA A 53 -7.68 5.72 -10.49
C ALA A 53 -7.21 6.54 -9.29
N TYR A 54 -7.21 5.95 -8.09
CA TYR A 54 -6.68 6.62 -6.88
C TYR A 54 -5.19 6.90 -6.98
N ALA A 55 -4.40 5.96 -7.54
CA ALA A 55 -2.97 6.17 -7.69
C ALA A 55 -2.64 7.27 -8.70
N LEU A 56 -3.37 7.34 -9.81
CA LEU A 56 -3.24 8.39 -10.81
C LEU A 56 -3.64 9.76 -10.23
N ALA A 57 -4.78 9.83 -9.53
CA ALA A 57 -5.24 11.04 -8.88
C ALA A 57 -4.27 11.52 -7.79
N ALA A 58 -3.70 10.60 -7.00
CA ALA A 58 -2.69 10.91 -6.01
C ALA A 58 -1.41 11.47 -6.66
N LEU A 59 -0.89 10.84 -7.73
CA LEU A 59 0.28 11.37 -8.45
C LEU A 59 0.03 12.76 -9.04
N PHE A 60 -1.17 13.01 -9.56
CA PHE A 60 -1.55 14.33 -10.05
C PHE A 60 -1.59 15.37 -8.92
N MET A 61 -2.19 15.03 -7.77
CA MET A 61 -2.21 15.92 -6.60
C MET A 61 -0.81 16.16 -6.03
N LEU A 62 0.07 15.16 -6.06
CA LEU A 62 1.47 15.29 -5.68
C LEU A 62 2.21 16.26 -6.60
N LEU A 63 1.97 16.17 -7.92
CA LEU A 63 2.51 17.10 -8.89
C LEU A 63 2.02 18.52 -8.60
N LEU A 64 0.71 18.72 -8.42
CA LEU A 64 0.14 20.02 -8.07
C LEU A 64 0.76 20.57 -6.78
N SER A 65 0.92 19.74 -5.74
CA SER A 65 1.53 20.16 -4.48
C SER A 65 2.98 20.63 -4.63
N ASN A 66 3.70 20.18 -5.65
CA ASN A 66 5.07 20.61 -5.94
C ASN A 66 5.15 21.87 -6.81
N LEU A 67 4.09 22.19 -7.57
CA LEU A 67 4.06 23.36 -8.46
C LEU A 67 3.64 24.65 -7.74
N PHE A 68 3.11 24.53 -6.52
CA PHE A 68 2.64 25.66 -5.74
C PHE A 68 3.49 25.82 -4.46
N PRO A 69 3.55 27.04 -3.88
CA PRO A 69 4.26 27.28 -2.64
C PRO A 69 3.55 26.62 -1.45
N PHE A 70 4.32 25.84 -0.68
CA PHE A 70 3.79 25.12 0.48
C PHE A 70 3.64 26.05 1.68
N ILE A 71 4.62 26.91 1.91
CA ILE A 71 4.67 27.84 3.04
C ILE A 71 4.98 29.24 2.54
N TYR A 72 4.24 30.24 3.03
CA TYR A 72 4.69 31.63 2.96
C TYR A 72 5.07 32.09 4.36
N MET A 73 6.28 32.61 4.51
CA MET A 73 6.70 33.31 5.72
C MET A 73 6.75 34.79 5.42
N LYS A 74 5.98 35.59 6.18
CA LYS A 74 6.12 37.05 6.19
C LYS A 74 6.97 37.44 7.39
N VAL A 75 8.23 37.76 7.15
CA VAL A 75 9.12 38.31 8.18
C VAL A 75 9.54 39.71 7.75
N GLY A 76 9.18 40.72 8.54
CA GLY A 76 9.66 42.09 8.35
C GLY A 76 9.28 42.77 7.01
N GLY A 77 8.17 42.38 6.37
CA GLY A 77 7.72 42.97 5.10
C GLY A 77 8.27 42.30 3.84
N MET A 78 9.15 41.29 3.96
CA MET A 78 9.54 40.42 2.85
C MET A 78 8.72 39.13 2.88
N THR A 79 8.09 38.79 1.76
CA THR A 79 7.39 37.51 1.56
C THR A 79 8.38 36.49 1.02
N SER A 80 8.84 35.57 1.86
CA SER A 80 9.59 34.41 1.41
C SER A 80 8.62 33.27 1.15
N GLN A 81 8.48 32.88 -0.11
CA GLN A 81 7.73 31.71 -0.54
C GLN A 81 8.72 30.54 -0.58
N VAL A 82 8.35 29.40 0.01
CA VAL A 82 9.17 28.19 -0.04
C VAL A 82 8.34 27.09 -0.67
N ASP A 83 8.78 26.62 -1.83
CA ASP A 83 8.21 25.47 -2.52
C ASP A 83 8.65 24.17 -1.83
N LEU A 84 7.84 23.11 -1.95
CA LEU A 84 8.11 21.82 -1.30
C LEU A 84 9.46 21.20 -1.73
N LEU A 85 9.88 21.49 -2.96
CA LEU A 85 11.15 21.06 -3.56
C LEU A 85 12.34 21.94 -3.16
N GLU A 86 12.10 23.16 -2.69
CA GLU A 86 13.14 24.09 -2.23
C GLU A 86 13.47 23.89 -0.75
N ILE A 87 12.54 23.34 0.06
CA ILE A 87 12.77 23.01 1.47
C ILE A 87 14.08 22.23 1.69
N PRO A 88 14.37 21.13 0.96
CA PRO A 88 15.61 20.39 1.12
C PRO A 88 16.84 21.23 0.78
N GLY A 89 16.75 22.10 -0.25
CA GLY A 89 17.83 22.99 -0.67
C GLY A 89 18.24 23.96 0.44
N VAL A 90 17.25 24.55 1.13
CA VAL A 90 17.49 25.43 2.29
C VAL A 90 18.05 24.63 3.48
N MET A 91 17.65 23.37 3.68
CA MET A 91 18.21 22.53 4.73
C MET A 91 19.63 22.05 4.44
N PHE A 92 20.00 21.89 3.17
CA PHE A 92 21.37 21.59 2.76
C PHE A 92 22.32 22.76 3.05
N SER A 93 21.85 24.01 2.93
CA SER A 93 22.67 25.20 3.25
C SER A 93 22.85 25.45 4.75
N GLU A 94 21.95 24.93 5.59
CA GLU A 94 21.92 25.14 7.05
C GLU A 94 22.54 23.95 7.84
N ASP A 95 23.41 23.14 7.21
CA ASP A 95 24.05 21.95 7.81
C ASP A 95 23.09 20.80 8.23
N TYR A 96 21.81 20.87 7.89
CA TYR A 96 20.79 19.82 8.10
C TYR A 96 20.58 18.94 6.86
N ALA A 97 21.64 18.75 6.07
CA ALA A 97 21.65 17.99 4.81
C ALA A 97 21.06 16.58 4.92
N SER A 98 21.33 15.89 6.02
CA SER A 98 20.81 14.54 6.29
C SER A 98 19.28 14.54 6.41
N LEU A 99 18.71 15.52 7.10
CA LEU A 99 17.26 15.63 7.32
C LEU A 99 16.52 16.03 6.03
N GLY A 100 17.11 16.93 5.23
CA GLY A 100 16.59 17.27 3.90
C GLY A 100 16.55 16.06 2.95
N THR A 101 17.58 15.21 3.00
CA THR A 101 17.62 13.95 2.22
C THR A 101 16.53 12.98 2.67
N PHE A 102 16.34 12.80 3.98
CA PHE A 102 15.29 11.94 4.51
C PHE A 102 13.89 12.43 4.14
N PHE A 103 13.67 13.75 4.18
CA PHE A 103 12.41 14.34 3.74
C PHE A 103 12.11 14.00 2.28
N LEU A 104 13.03 14.29 1.35
CA LEU A 104 12.83 13.95 -0.06
C LEU A 104 12.56 12.46 -0.28
N LEU A 105 13.33 11.61 0.39
CA LEU A 105 13.23 10.17 0.21
C LEU A 105 11.88 9.62 0.72
N PHE A 106 11.48 9.98 1.94
CA PHE A 106 10.29 9.41 2.57
C PHE A 106 8.97 10.13 2.25
N VAL A 107 9.01 11.42 1.91
CA VAL A 107 7.83 12.22 1.60
C VAL A 107 7.50 12.18 0.11
N GLN A 108 8.54 12.21 -0.73
CA GLN A 108 8.39 12.31 -2.18
C GLN A 108 8.63 10.98 -2.88
N ILE A 109 9.84 10.43 -2.74
CA ILE A 109 10.31 9.33 -3.59
C ILE A 109 9.62 8.01 -3.27
N VAL A 110 9.60 7.61 -2.00
CA VAL A 110 9.04 6.31 -1.57
C VAL A 110 7.52 6.24 -1.85
N PRO A 111 6.71 7.25 -1.47
CA PRO A 111 5.30 7.31 -1.83
C PRO A 111 5.03 7.29 -3.34
N ALA A 112 5.75 8.10 -4.12
CA ALA A 112 5.60 8.13 -5.57
C ALA A 112 5.94 6.78 -6.20
N PHE A 113 7.04 6.15 -5.75
CA PHE A 113 7.43 4.81 -6.18
C PHE A 113 6.32 3.79 -5.91
N CYS A 114 5.74 3.78 -4.72
CA CYS A 114 4.63 2.90 -4.38
C CYS A 114 3.42 3.09 -5.31
N LEU A 115 3.03 4.34 -5.60
CA LEU A 115 1.90 4.64 -6.48
C LEU A 115 2.17 4.20 -7.92
N VAL A 116 3.39 4.40 -8.42
CA VAL A 116 3.82 3.91 -9.75
C VAL A 116 3.79 2.39 -9.80
N VAL A 117 4.24 1.69 -8.76
CA VAL A 117 4.17 0.23 -8.70
C VAL A 117 2.70 -0.24 -8.71
N ILE A 118 1.80 0.42 -7.99
CA ILE A 118 0.36 0.12 -8.03
C ILE A 118 -0.20 0.30 -9.44
N LEU A 119 0.18 1.36 -10.15
CA LEU A 119 -0.22 1.58 -11.55
C LEU A 119 0.34 0.49 -12.47
N LEU A 120 1.58 0.04 -12.24
CA LEU A 120 2.25 -0.95 -13.06
C LEU A 120 1.71 -2.36 -12.85
N LEU A 121 1.32 -2.72 -11.61
CA LEU A 121 0.63 -3.98 -11.30
C LEU A 121 -0.84 -3.91 -11.74
N GLY A 122 -1.49 -2.77 -11.53
CA GLY A 122 -2.87 -2.54 -11.92
C GLY A 122 -3.04 -2.37 -13.44
N ASN A 123 -2.00 -2.05 -14.19
CA ASN A 123 -2.05 -2.00 -15.65
C ASN A 123 -1.39 -3.25 -16.24
N ARG A 124 -1.94 -3.84 -17.31
CA ARG A 124 -1.41 -5.08 -17.94
C ARG A 124 -0.20 -4.74 -18.80
N VAL A 125 0.75 -4.02 -18.22
CA VAL A 125 2.01 -3.66 -18.86
C VAL A 125 2.82 -4.94 -19.03
N ARG A 126 3.41 -5.11 -20.21
CA ARG A 126 4.36 -6.20 -20.50
C ARG A 126 5.68 -5.91 -19.80
N VAL A 127 5.73 -6.22 -18.52
CA VAL A 127 6.98 -6.29 -17.75
C VAL A 127 7.29 -7.76 -17.44
N PRO A 128 8.57 -8.12 -17.34
CA PRO A 128 8.96 -9.48 -16.98
C PRO A 128 8.42 -9.88 -15.60
N THR A 129 7.96 -11.12 -15.47
CA THR A 129 7.31 -11.66 -14.26
C THR A 129 8.19 -11.50 -13.02
N PHE A 130 9.49 -11.78 -13.13
CA PHE A 130 10.47 -11.59 -12.05
C PHE A 130 10.47 -10.15 -11.49
N LEU A 131 10.35 -9.15 -12.37
CA LEU A 131 10.30 -7.75 -11.94
C LEU A 131 8.98 -7.44 -11.24
N LYS A 132 7.84 -7.97 -11.72
CA LYS A 132 6.55 -7.84 -11.02
C LYS A 132 6.60 -8.43 -9.62
N ILE A 133 7.21 -9.60 -9.45
CA ILE A 133 7.36 -10.28 -8.16
C ILE A 133 8.21 -9.43 -7.21
N LYS A 134 9.35 -8.90 -7.67
CA LYS A 134 10.19 -7.99 -6.87
C LYS A 134 9.46 -6.72 -6.47
N LEU A 135 8.79 -6.06 -7.41
CA LEU A 135 8.06 -4.82 -7.16
C LEU A 135 6.88 -5.04 -6.21
N ALA A 136 6.11 -6.12 -6.39
CA ALA A 136 5.03 -6.51 -5.47
C ALA A 136 5.56 -6.74 -4.06
N ARG A 137 6.69 -7.44 -3.93
CA ARG A 137 7.34 -7.69 -2.63
C ARG A 137 7.75 -6.38 -1.95
N ILE A 138 8.43 -5.49 -2.66
CA ILE A 138 8.85 -4.19 -2.13
C ILE A 138 7.60 -3.39 -1.73
N LEU A 139 6.58 -3.33 -2.58
CA LEU A 139 5.33 -2.64 -2.28
C LEU A 139 4.67 -3.16 -0.99
N PHE A 140 4.54 -4.47 -0.81
CA PHE A 140 3.91 -5.03 0.39
C PHE A 140 4.76 -4.89 1.64
N GLN A 141 6.09 -4.92 1.53
CA GLN A 141 6.97 -4.61 2.65
C GLN A 141 6.85 -3.14 3.04
N LEU A 142 6.89 -2.21 2.07
CA LEU A 142 6.71 -0.78 2.30
C LEU A 142 5.31 -0.47 2.86
N LYS A 143 4.26 -1.13 2.37
CA LYS A 143 2.90 -1.03 2.91
C LYS A 143 2.83 -1.50 4.36
N SER A 144 3.50 -2.60 4.71
CA SER A 144 3.55 -3.10 6.09
C SER A 144 4.41 -2.24 7.01
N TRP A 145 5.45 -1.61 6.46
CA TRP A 145 6.27 -0.60 7.13
C TRP A 145 5.60 0.77 7.19
N GLY A 146 4.40 0.92 6.64
CA GLY A 146 3.68 2.17 6.39
C GLY A 146 3.56 3.09 7.59
N MET A 147 4.66 3.78 7.88
CA MET A 147 4.84 4.86 8.84
C MET A 147 4.79 6.21 8.13
N ALA A 148 4.67 6.25 6.80
CA ALA A 148 4.59 7.49 6.03
C ALA A 148 3.42 8.38 6.50
N GLU A 149 2.29 7.76 6.86
CA GLU A 149 1.12 8.45 7.40
C GLU A 149 1.39 9.04 8.80
N ILE A 150 2.13 8.33 9.65
CA ILE A 150 2.51 8.81 10.98
C ILE A 150 3.58 9.90 10.89
N PHE A 151 4.54 9.76 9.97
CA PHE A 151 5.54 10.78 9.67
C PHE A 151 4.89 12.06 9.18
N LEU A 152 3.92 11.95 8.28
CA LEU A 152 3.10 13.07 7.81
C LEU A 152 2.32 13.73 8.96
N ALA A 153 1.65 12.95 9.81
CA ALA A 153 0.95 13.48 10.97
C ALA A 153 1.92 14.25 11.91
N GLY A 154 3.15 13.75 12.07
CA GLY A 154 4.21 14.40 12.83
C GLY A 154 4.67 15.73 12.21
N ILE A 155 4.86 15.80 10.89
CA ILE A 155 5.17 17.05 10.17
C ILE A 155 4.01 18.03 10.33
N LEU A 156 2.77 17.57 10.14
CA LEU A 156 1.60 18.42 10.25
C LEU A 156 1.48 19.03 11.65
N VAL A 157 1.65 18.24 12.71
CA VAL A 157 1.63 18.73 14.10
C VAL A 157 2.77 19.71 14.37
N SER A 158 3.98 19.41 13.88
CA SER A 158 5.13 20.32 14.00
C SER A 158 4.88 21.64 13.26
N PHE A 159 4.24 21.58 12.10
CA PHE A 159 3.89 22.74 11.31
C PHE A 159 2.80 23.60 11.97
N VAL A 160 1.75 22.97 12.53
CA VAL A 160 0.72 23.67 13.32
C VAL A 160 1.35 24.40 14.52
N LYS A 161 2.35 23.78 15.18
CA LYS A 161 3.11 24.45 16.24
C LYS A 161 3.90 25.64 15.71
N LEU A 162 4.57 25.52 14.57
CA LEU A 162 5.30 26.62 13.94
C LEU A 162 4.41 27.83 13.63
N MET A 163 3.19 27.60 13.14
CA MET A 163 2.22 28.69 12.92
C MET A 163 1.77 29.37 14.21
N ALA A 164 1.87 28.71 15.37
CA ALA A 164 1.59 29.34 16.66
C ALA A 164 2.73 30.27 17.15
N TYR A 165 3.94 30.14 16.59
CA TYR A 165 5.13 30.92 16.96
C TYR A 165 5.43 32.09 16.00
N GLY A 166 4.70 32.27 14.90
CA GLY A 166 4.93 33.40 13.97
C GLY A 166 3.92 33.51 12.82
N ASP A 167 4.01 34.62 12.07
CA ASP A 167 3.18 35.01 10.91
C ASP A 167 3.51 34.16 9.65
N VAL A 168 3.49 32.85 9.84
CA VAL A 168 3.66 31.82 8.82
C VAL A 168 2.29 31.39 8.38
N GLY A 169 1.97 31.53 7.10
CA GLY A 169 0.67 31.10 6.61
C GLY A 169 0.78 30.03 5.52
N ILE A 170 -0.36 29.37 5.34
CA ILE A 170 -0.51 28.16 4.54
C ILE A 170 -0.67 28.55 3.06
N GLY A 171 0.27 28.15 2.23
CA GLY A 171 0.18 28.33 0.78
C GLY A 171 -0.89 27.43 0.15
N SER A 172 -1.22 27.70 -1.12
CA SER A 172 -2.27 26.96 -1.84
C SER A 172 -1.99 25.46 -2.00
N SER A 173 -0.73 25.01 -1.85
CA SER A 173 -0.33 23.59 -1.98
C SER A 173 -0.81 22.68 -0.87
N PHE A 174 -1.18 23.23 0.28
CA PHE A 174 -1.60 22.43 1.43
C PHE A 174 -2.85 21.60 1.13
N ILE A 175 -3.81 22.16 0.38
CA ILE A 175 -5.04 21.44 0.01
C ILE A 175 -4.72 20.26 -0.94
N PRO A 176 -4.00 20.45 -2.07
CA PRO A 176 -3.50 19.36 -2.90
C PRO A 176 -2.72 18.31 -2.11
N TRP A 177 -1.88 18.75 -1.16
CA TRP A 177 -1.11 17.85 -0.30
C TRP A 177 -2.00 16.97 0.59
N CYS A 178 -3.00 17.55 1.26
CA CYS A 178 -3.96 16.79 2.06
C CYS A 178 -4.76 15.80 1.21
N LEU A 179 -5.22 16.23 0.01
CA LEU A 179 -5.92 15.35 -0.92
C LEU A 179 -5.04 14.20 -1.40
N TYR A 180 -3.78 14.49 -1.74
CA TYR A 180 -2.78 13.48 -2.08
C TYR A 180 -2.68 12.41 -0.98
N CYS A 181 -2.56 12.82 0.29
CA CYS A 181 -2.42 11.90 1.41
C CYS A 181 -3.65 10.98 1.58
N VAL A 182 -4.86 11.55 1.48
CA VAL A 182 -6.11 10.77 1.56
C VAL A 182 -6.24 9.80 0.39
N LEU A 183 -5.92 10.24 -0.83
CA LEU A 183 -5.98 9.41 -2.03
C LEU A 183 -4.94 8.29 -2.00
N GLN A 184 -3.73 8.57 -1.50
CA GLN A 184 -2.69 7.57 -1.32
C GLN A 184 -3.12 6.49 -0.32
N LEU A 185 -3.68 6.89 0.83
CA LEU A 185 -4.21 5.96 1.83
C LEU A 185 -5.32 5.08 1.21
N ARG A 186 -6.25 5.69 0.47
CA ARG A 186 -7.32 4.96 -0.25
C ARG A 186 -6.75 4.00 -1.28
N ALA A 187 -5.74 4.41 -2.05
CA ALA A 187 -5.06 3.54 -3.00
C ALA A 187 -4.48 2.30 -2.30
N PHE A 188 -3.77 2.50 -1.17
CA PHE A 188 -3.24 1.37 -0.39
C PHE A 188 -4.32 0.47 0.19
N GLN A 189 -5.44 1.01 0.69
CA GLN A 189 -6.54 0.22 1.22
C GLN A 189 -7.25 -0.61 0.13
N CYS A 190 -7.38 -0.07 -1.08
CA CYS A 190 -8.00 -0.77 -2.20
C CYS A 190 -7.09 -1.85 -2.84
N VAL A 191 -5.78 -1.79 -2.64
CA VAL A 191 -4.85 -2.83 -3.13
C VAL A 191 -4.92 -4.04 -2.19
N ASP A 192 -5.70 -5.05 -2.59
CA ASP A 192 -5.72 -6.36 -1.95
C ASP A 192 -4.44 -7.15 -2.32
N ARG A 193 -3.77 -7.68 -1.30
CA ARG A 193 -2.55 -8.46 -1.43
C ARG A 193 -2.80 -9.71 -2.27
N ARG A 194 -3.92 -10.41 -2.07
CA ARG A 194 -4.19 -11.67 -2.77
C ARG A 194 -4.46 -11.46 -4.24
N TRP A 195 -5.30 -10.49 -4.55
CA TRP A 195 -5.61 -10.13 -5.93
C TRP A 195 -4.34 -9.80 -6.72
N ALA A 196 -3.45 -8.97 -6.15
CA ALA A 196 -2.20 -8.60 -6.79
C ALA A 196 -1.28 -9.81 -7.05
N TRP A 197 -1.19 -10.74 -6.09
CA TRP A 197 -0.38 -11.95 -6.27
C TRP A 197 -1.01 -12.97 -7.22
N ASP A 198 -2.34 -13.10 -7.23
CA ASP A 198 -3.06 -14.00 -8.13
C ASP A 198 -2.95 -13.58 -9.60
N ASP A 199 -2.85 -12.27 -9.89
CA ASP A 199 -2.59 -11.77 -11.25
C ASP A 199 -1.12 -12.00 -11.71
N ILE A 200 -0.18 -12.05 -10.76
CA ILE A 200 1.26 -12.25 -11.05
C ILE A 200 1.58 -13.74 -11.24
N ALA A 201 1.13 -14.58 -10.31
CA ALA A 201 1.40 -16.01 -10.32
C ALA A 201 0.21 -16.79 -9.73
N PRO A 202 -0.23 -17.90 -10.36
CA PRO A 202 -1.32 -18.71 -9.83
C PRO A 202 -1.00 -19.20 -8.41
N ALA A 203 -2.04 -19.46 -7.62
CA ALA A 203 -1.87 -19.99 -6.28
C ALA A 203 -1.27 -21.40 -6.38
N PRO A 204 -0.32 -21.77 -5.49
CA PRO A 204 0.18 -23.13 -5.46
C PRO A 204 -0.97 -24.08 -5.16
N THR A 205 -1.09 -25.13 -5.98
CA THR A 205 -2.08 -26.19 -5.76
C THR A 205 -1.65 -27.01 -4.54
N LEU A 206 -2.58 -27.21 -3.61
CA LEU A 206 -2.34 -28.08 -2.46
C LEU A 206 -2.40 -29.54 -2.93
N SER A 207 -1.35 -30.31 -2.66
CA SER A 207 -1.28 -31.74 -2.95
C SER A 207 -2.05 -32.60 -1.93
N GLN A 208 -2.35 -32.04 -0.76
CA GLN A 208 -3.07 -32.74 0.32
C GLN A 208 -4.55 -32.37 0.38
N THR A 209 -5.38 -33.34 0.75
CA THR A 209 -6.81 -33.11 1.02
C THR A 209 -6.96 -32.34 2.33
N VAL A 210 -7.52 -31.14 2.25
CA VAL A 210 -7.65 -30.24 3.38
C VAL A 210 -9.06 -30.29 3.97
N LYS A 211 -9.17 -30.26 5.30
CA LYS A 211 -10.43 -30.23 6.04
C LYS A 211 -10.74 -28.80 6.48
N VAL A 212 -11.85 -28.27 5.98
CA VAL A 212 -12.40 -26.97 6.37
C VAL A 212 -12.83 -27.01 7.84
N GLY A 213 -12.63 -25.91 8.56
CA GLY A 213 -12.96 -25.78 9.99
C GLY A 213 -11.89 -26.32 10.94
N VAL A 214 -10.83 -26.95 10.43
CA VAL A 214 -9.69 -27.39 11.23
C VAL A 214 -8.56 -26.37 11.13
N PRO A 215 -7.84 -26.05 12.23
CA PRO A 215 -6.67 -25.18 12.19
C PRO A 215 -5.59 -25.69 11.22
N GLY A 216 -4.91 -24.78 10.51
CA GLY A 216 -3.84 -25.10 9.57
C GLY A 216 -2.70 -25.86 10.24
N ILE A 217 -2.30 -25.45 11.44
CA ILE A 217 -1.23 -26.08 12.20
C ILE A 217 -1.48 -27.58 12.48
N ARG A 218 -2.74 -27.99 12.67
CA ARG A 218 -3.10 -29.41 12.87
C ARG A 218 -3.06 -30.24 11.59
N GLN A 219 -3.06 -29.58 10.45
CA GLN A 219 -3.02 -30.19 9.13
C GLN A 219 -1.65 -30.02 8.46
N GLY A 220 -0.64 -29.53 9.20
CA GLY A 220 0.67 -29.21 8.64
C GLY A 220 0.59 -28.14 7.55
N LEU A 221 -0.26 -27.13 7.71
CA LEU A 221 -0.38 -25.99 6.80
C LEU A 221 0.09 -24.70 7.46
N ARG A 222 0.61 -23.78 6.66
CA ARG A 222 0.98 -22.42 7.06
C ARG A 222 0.53 -21.40 6.00
N SER A 223 0.30 -20.16 6.43
CA SER A 223 0.08 -19.04 5.52
C SER A 223 1.40 -18.33 5.22
N CYS A 224 1.66 -18.02 3.95
CA CYS A 224 2.85 -17.23 3.61
C CYS A 224 2.69 -15.79 4.09
N SER A 225 3.67 -15.28 4.84
CA SER A 225 3.68 -13.88 5.30
C SER A 225 3.71 -12.85 4.16
N CYS A 226 4.23 -13.24 2.98
CA CYS A 226 4.39 -12.36 1.82
C CYS A 226 3.16 -12.37 0.89
N CYS A 227 2.71 -13.56 0.44
CA CYS A 227 1.64 -13.69 -0.54
C CYS A 227 0.31 -14.20 0.04
N THR A 228 0.26 -14.58 1.33
CA THR A 228 -0.91 -15.15 2.03
C THR A 228 -1.51 -16.41 1.40
N ALA A 229 -0.77 -17.05 0.48
CA ALA A 229 -1.11 -18.37 -0.03
C ALA A 229 -1.00 -19.40 1.10
N VAL A 230 -1.84 -20.44 1.02
CA VAL A 230 -1.76 -21.61 1.90
C VAL A 230 -0.67 -22.52 1.36
N LEU A 231 0.28 -22.89 2.20
CA LEU A 231 1.35 -23.84 1.86
C LEU A 231 1.41 -24.96 2.90
N PRO A 232 1.89 -26.15 2.48
CA PRO A 232 2.37 -27.16 3.41
C PRO A 232 3.48 -26.60 4.33
N ALA A 233 3.51 -27.07 5.57
CA ALA A 233 4.43 -26.58 6.61
C ALA A 233 5.89 -27.00 6.38
N ASP A 234 6.11 -28.09 5.64
CA ASP A 234 7.40 -28.63 5.21
C ASP A 234 8.07 -27.80 4.10
N VAL A 235 7.29 -27.04 3.32
CA VAL A 235 7.83 -26.19 2.26
C VAL A 235 8.33 -24.88 2.86
N GLU A 236 9.65 -24.73 3.00
CA GLU A 236 10.28 -23.53 3.59
C GLU A 236 10.21 -22.26 2.71
N VAL A 237 10.27 -22.43 1.38
CA VAL A 237 10.26 -21.33 0.41
C VAL A 237 8.98 -21.35 -0.41
N CYS A 238 8.31 -20.20 -0.53
CA CYS A 238 7.09 -20.11 -1.33
C CYS A 238 7.45 -20.20 -2.83
N PRO A 239 6.81 -21.07 -3.64
CA PRO A 239 7.11 -21.19 -5.07
C PRO A 239 6.76 -19.91 -5.86
N ARG A 240 5.91 -19.03 -5.31
CA ARG A 240 5.69 -17.67 -5.84
C ARG A 240 6.90 -16.73 -5.70
N TRP A 241 7.95 -17.14 -4.98
CA TRP A 241 9.20 -16.39 -4.85
C TRP A 241 10.29 -16.80 -5.83
N GLU A 242 10.24 -18.02 -6.36
CA GLU A 242 11.29 -18.58 -7.23
C GLU A 242 10.99 -18.44 -8.74
N THR A 243 9.83 -17.87 -9.08
CA THR A 243 9.39 -17.62 -10.47
C THR A 243 9.81 -16.24 -10.98
#